data_AF-H7G125-F1
#
_entry.id   AF-H7G125-F1
#
_cell.length_a   1.000
_cell.length_b   1.000
_cell.length_c   1.000
_cell.angle_alpha   90.00
_cell.angle_beta   90.00
_cell.angle_gamma   90.00
#
_symmetry.space_group_name_H-M   'P 1'
#
loop_
_entity.id
_entity.type
_entity.pdbx_description
1 polymer ?
#
loop_
_entity_poly.entity_id
_entity_poly.type
_entity_poly.pdbx_seq_one_letter_code
_entity_poly.pdbx_strand_id
1 'polypeptide(L)' 'MDTKEFNVERFSAELSRINKEYQKLDDTPYNQGAKDVLAKVIYELHSNFVQPEEEVQD' A
#
# COMPACT_ATOMS: atom_id res chain seq x y z
N MET A 1 -22.66 -16.50 -3.89
CA MET A 1 -21.54 -15.60 -4.22
C MET A 1 -20.32 -16.19 -3.55
N ASP A 2 -19.28 -16.54 -4.32
CA ASP A 2 -17.98 -16.91 -3.76
C ASP A 2 -17.37 -15.65 -3.14
N THR A 3 -17.59 -15.43 -1.85
CA THR A 3 -16.84 -14.44 -1.08
C THR A 3 -15.46 -15.02 -0.85
N LYS A 4 -14.57 -14.90 -1.85
CA LYS A 4 -13.13 -15.09 -1.62
C LYS A 4 -12.75 -14.12 -0.52
N GLU A 5 -12.42 -14.66 0.66
CA GLU A 5 -11.94 -13.87 1.78
C GLU A 5 -10.80 -12.97 1.31
N PHE A 6 -10.88 -11.71 1.72
CA PHE A 6 -9.86 -10.73 1.42
C PHE A 6 -8.56 -11.12 2.12
N ASN A 7 -7.52 -11.45 1.35
CA ASN A 7 -6.21 -11.79 1.88
C ASN A 7 -5.32 -10.54 1.85
N VAL A 8 -5.08 -9.96 3.03
CA VAL A 8 -4.25 -8.78 3.25
C VAL A 8 -2.82 -8.99 2.75
N GLU A 9 -2.20 -10.15 3.02
CA GLU A 9 -0.81 -10.42 2.61
C GLU A 9 -0.65 -10.41 1.10
N ARG A 10 -1.57 -11.08 0.39
CA ARG A 10 -1.61 -11.10 -1.07
C ARG A 10 -1.83 -9.70 -1.64
N PHE A 11 -2.72 -8.94 -1.03
CA PHE A 11 -2.99 -7.56 -1.44
C PHE A 11 -1.76 -6.66 -1.25
N SER A 12 -1.09 -6.74 -0.09
CA SER A 12 0.14 -6.01 0.21
C SER A 12 1.28 -6.35 -0.75
N ALA A 13 1.42 -7.64 -1.12
CA ALA A 13 2.43 -8.09 -2.08
C ALA A 13 2.19 -7.51 -3.48
N GLU A 14 0.95 -7.53 -3.96
CA GLU A 14 0.58 -6.93 -5.25
C GLU A 14 0.76 -5.41 -5.26
N LEU A 15 0.37 -4.71 -4.19
CA LEU A 15 0.61 -3.27 -4.05
C LEU A 15 2.10 -2.93 -4.06
N SER A 16 2.92 -3.72 -3.36
CA SER A 16 4.38 -3.56 -3.39
C SER A 16 4.96 -3.76 -4.79
N ARG A 17 4.42 -4.70 -5.57
CA ARG A 17 4.81 -4.90 -6.98
C ARG A 17 4.46 -3.69 -7.82
N ILE A 18 3.23 -3.20 -7.70
CA ILE A 18 2.74 -2.04 -8.46
C ILE A 18 3.55 -0.79 -8.11
N ASN A 19 3.84 -0.55 -6.83
CA ASN A 19 4.65 0.59 -6.41
C ASN A 19 6.03 0.59 -7.06
N LYS A 20 6.71 -0.56 -7.13
CA LYS A 20 7.99 -0.67 -7.83
C LYS A 20 7.91 -0.30 -9.31
N GLU A 21 6.81 -0.62 -9.99
CA GLU A 21 6.62 -0.23 -11.39
C GLU A 21 6.35 1.28 -11.52
N TYR A 22 5.52 1.85 -10.64
CA TYR A 22 5.23 3.28 -10.64
C TYR A 22 6.47 4.14 -10.34
N GLN A 23 7.36 3.69 -9.44
CA GLN A 23 8.61 4.41 -9.16
C GLN A 23 9.58 4.45 -10.34
N LYS A 24 9.42 3.59 -11.36
CA LYS A 24 10.23 3.64 -12.60
C LYS A 24 9.71 4.68 -13.61
N LEU A 25 8.48 5.17 -13.41
CA LEU A 25 7.90 6.18 -14.30
C LEU A 25 8.56 7.53 -14.06
N ASP A 26 8.60 8.36 -15.10
CA ASP A 26 9.06 9.74 -15.01
C ASP A 26 8.12 10.60 -14.14
N ASP A 27 8.60 11.76 -13.72
CA ASP A 27 7.87 12.66 -12.81
C ASP A 27 6.97 13.64 -13.58
N THR A 28 6.31 13.17 -14.63
CA THR A 28 5.26 13.96 -15.26
C THR A 28 4.12 14.22 -14.27
N PRO A 29 3.38 15.34 -14.38
CA PRO A 29 2.29 15.64 -13.45
C PRO A 29 1.24 14.53 -13.31
N TYR A 30 0.97 13.82 -14.41
CA TYR A 30 0.07 12.66 -14.41
C TYR A 30 0.65 11.49 -13.59
N ASN A 31 1.91 11.13 -13.84
CA ASN A 31 2.57 10.03 -13.13
C ASN A 31 2.79 10.36 -11.65
N GLN A 32 3.09 11.62 -11.32
CA GLN A 32 3.20 12.07 -9.94
C GLN A 32 1.86 11.93 -9.20
N GLY A 33 0.75 12.35 -9.82
CA GLY A 33 -0.57 12.16 -9.23
C GLY A 33 -0.90 10.68 -8.96
N ALA A 34 -0.50 9.78 -9.85
CA ALA A 34 -0.70 8.35 -9.65
C ALA A 34 0.22 7.76 -8.56
N LYS A 35 1.48 8.20 -8.49
CA LYS A 35 2.41 7.86 -7.39
C LYS A 35 1.85 8.31 -6.03
N ASP A 36 1.30 9.52 -5.95
CA ASP A 36 0.74 10.08 -4.71
C ASP A 36 -0.50 9.30 -4.24
N VAL A 37 -1.39 8.92 -5.16
CA VAL A 37 -2.56 8.09 -4.83
C VAL A 37 -2.12 6.72 -4.31
N LEU A 38 -1.14 6.09 -4.96
CA LEU A 38 -0.64 4.79 -4.52
C LEU A 38 0.04 4.86 -3.15
N ALA A 39 0.80 5.93 -2.88
CA ALA A 39 1.40 6.18 -1.57
C ALA A 39 0.34 6.31 -0.46
N LYS A 40 -0.78 7.00 -0.73
CA LYS A 40 -1.90 7.10 0.22
C LYS A 40 -2.53 5.74 0.53
N VAL A 41 -2.78 4.93 -0.50
CA VAL A 41 -3.34 3.58 -0.32
C VAL A 41 -2.41 2.70 0.53
N ILE A 42 -1.10 2.75 0.27
CA ILE A 42 -0.11 1.99 1.06
C ILE A 42 -0.08 2.47 2.52
N TYR A 43 -0.10 3.78 2.74
CA TYR A 43 -0.15 4.36 4.09
C TYR A 43 -1.40 3.93 4.85
N GLU A 44 -2.57 4.01 4.24
CA GLU A 44 -3.83 3.59 4.86
C GLU A 44 -3.84 2.09 5.16
N LEU A 45 -3.29 1.26 4.27
CA LEU A 45 -3.15 -0.17 4.52
C LEU A 45 -2.24 -0.45 5.71
N HIS A 46 -1.06 0.18 5.76
CA HIS A 46 -0.16 0.04 6.91
C HIS A 46 -0.80 0.55 8.20
N SER A 47 -1.45 1.72 8.18
CA SER A 47 -2.08 2.28 9.38
C SER A 47 -3.24 1.44 9.92
N ASN A 48 -3.99 0.76 9.05
CA ASN A 48 -5.17 -0.01 9.46
C ASN A 48 -4.86 -1.48 9.81
N PHE A 49 -3.79 -2.05 9.23
CA PHE A 49 -3.47 -3.48 9.39
C PHE A 49 -2.12 -3.74 10.07
N VAL A 50 -1.25 -2.75 10.14
CA VAL A 50 0.02 -2.78 10.86
C VAL A 50 -0.10 -1.74 11.98
N GLN A 51 -0.93 -2.03 12.99
CA GLN A 51 -0.79 -1.29 14.23
C GLN A 51 0.62 -1.54 14.76
N PRO A 52 1.41 -0.50 15.09
CA PRO A 52 2.62 -0.72 15.86
C PRO A 52 2.19 -1.42 17.15
N GLU A 53 2.78 -2.58 17.44
CA GLU A 53 2.73 -3.13 18.79
C GLU A 53 3.04 -1.98 19.73
N GLU A 54 2.14 -1.73 20.69
CA GLU A 54 2.39 -0.78 21.77
C GLU A 54 3.80 -1.06 22.29
N GLU A 55 4.69 -0.08 22.19
CA GLU A 55 5.85 -0.03 23.06
C GLU A 55 5.29 0.10 24.48
N VAL A 56 5.02 -1.05 25.11
CA VAL A 56 4.86 -1.15 26.55
C VAL A 56 6.22 -0.74 27.12
N GLN A 57 6.35 0.54 27.43
CA GLN A 57 7.44 1.04 28.26
C GLN A 57 7.15 0.55 29.68
N ASP A 58 7.90 -0.46 30.13
CA ASP A 58 8.07 -0.84 31.54
C ASP A 58 8.73 0.30 32.34
#